data_AF-A0A2M7A9U9-F1
#
_entry.id   AF-A0A2M7A9U9-F1
#
_cell.length_a   1.000
_cell.length_b   1.000
_cell.length_c   1.000
_cell.angle_alpha   90.00
_cell.angle_beta   90.00
_cell.angle_gamma   90.00
#
_symmetry.space_group_name_H-M   'P 1'
#
loop_
_entity.id
_entity.type
_entity.pdbx_description
1 polymer ?
#
loop_
_entity_poly.entity_id
_entity_poly.type
_entity_poly.pdbx_seq_one_letter_code
_entity_poly.pdbx_strand_id
1 'polypeptide(L)'
;MGDRFDKWDNWLNSIFSEITNLSINRNIFWEVQDIIEKNPKIQKPSAFYEFLGSVYVASALMGIRRQVKIDKDSISFARLLKEICDTPEVFSRTRFVALYKGSTAEHLANRDFNKFAGETGSHVDPNLIRLDLEELKAKVRGCEKYADQRVAHFDKQVMSNIPTFSDLDDCIDFLEKLMEKYYLLFRAGTLESILPVYQYDWKAIFREPWLPQYKNHFT
;
A
#
# COMPACT_ATOMS: atom_id res chain seq x y z
N MET A 1 22.04 19.20 -0.45
CA MET A 1 21.67 17.90 0.15
C MET A 1 20.33 17.95 0.88
N GLY A 2 20.03 18.99 1.68
CA GLY A 2 18.72 19.14 2.37
C GLY A 2 17.50 19.10 1.45
N ASP A 3 17.48 19.96 0.41
CA ASP A 3 16.35 20.08 -0.53
C ASP A 3 15.87 18.74 -1.14
N ARG A 4 16.79 17.83 -1.47
CA ARG A 4 16.43 16.52 -2.04
C ARG A 4 15.87 15.56 -1.00
N PHE A 5 16.44 15.54 0.21
CA PHE A 5 15.91 14.73 1.31
C PHE A 5 14.50 15.21 1.69
N ASP A 6 14.31 16.52 1.84
CA ASP A 6 13.02 17.12 2.20
C ASP A 6 11.97 16.83 1.12
N LYS A 7 12.34 16.92 -0.16
CA LYS A 7 11.47 16.50 -1.27
C LYS A 7 11.03 15.04 -1.12
N TRP A 8 11.97 14.14 -0.87
CA TRP A 8 11.69 12.72 -0.76
C TRP A 8 10.89 12.36 0.49
N ASP A 9 11.10 13.03 1.62
CA ASP A 9 10.33 12.79 2.84
C ASP A 9 8.87 13.25 2.66
N ASN A 10 8.67 14.37 1.96
CA ASN A 10 7.34 14.80 1.54
C ASN A 10 6.67 13.79 0.59
N TRP A 11 7.42 13.21 -0.35
CA TRP A 11 6.88 12.13 -1.19
C TRP A 11 6.52 10.89 -0.37
N LEU A 12 7.35 10.52 0.61
CA LEU A 12 7.06 9.39 1.50
C LEU A 12 5.76 9.61 2.27
N ASN A 13 5.44 10.83 2.72
CA ASN A 13 4.14 11.14 3.33
C ASN A 13 2.96 10.88 2.39
N SER A 14 3.03 11.36 1.13
CA SER A 14 1.98 11.13 0.14
C SER A 14 1.82 9.65 -0.18
N ILE A 15 2.93 8.92 -0.33
CA ILE A 15 2.95 7.48 -0.57
C ILE A 15 2.37 6.72 0.63
N PHE A 16 2.74 7.11 1.86
CA PHE A 16 2.20 6.53 3.08
C PHE A 16 0.68 6.66 3.16
N SER A 17 0.15 7.85 2.85
CA SER A 17 -1.29 8.07 2.81
C SER A 17 -2.00 7.19 1.78
N GLU A 18 -1.42 7.01 0.59
CA GLU A 18 -1.99 6.15 -0.46
C GLU A 18 -1.99 4.67 -0.07
N ILE A 19 -0.88 4.18 0.51
CA ILE A 19 -0.78 2.78 0.98
C ILE A 19 -1.73 2.56 2.17
N THR A 20 -1.84 3.53 3.08
CA THR A 20 -2.82 3.48 4.18
C THR A 20 -4.24 3.35 3.66
N ASN A 21 -4.61 4.13 2.63
CA ASN A 21 -5.92 4.03 2.00
C ASN A 21 -6.17 2.66 1.35
N LEU A 22 -5.15 2.06 0.72
CA LEU A 22 -5.25 0.68 0.21
C LEU A 22 -5.51 -0.32 1.34
N SER A 23 -4.77 -0.20 2.45
CA SER A 23 -4.90 -1.06 3.63
C SER A 23 -6.29 -0.95 4.27
N ILE A 24 -6.81 0.27 4.45
CA ILE A 24 -8.16 0.53 4.98
C ILE A 24 -9.21 -0.08 4.07
N ASN A 25 -9.16 0.20 2.76
CA ASN A 25 -10.15 -0.30 1.81
C ASN A 25 -10.16 -1.84 1.75
N ARG A 26 -8.97 -2.46 1.77
CA ARG A 26 -8.81 -3.91 1.85
C ARG A 26 -9.43 -4.47 3.12
N ASN A 27 -9.13 -3.87 4.28
CA ASN A 27 -9.69 -4.31 5.55
C ASN A 27 -11.22 -4.22 5.56
N ILE A 28 -11.79 -3.09 5.13
CA ILE A 28 -13.25 -2.92 5.04
C ILE A 28 -13.86 -3.95 4.11
N PHE A 29 -13.28 -4.17 2.92
CA PHE A 29 -13.80 -5.12 1.95
C PHE A 29 -13.87 -6.53 2.54
N TRP A 30 -12.76 -7.04 3.09
CA TRP A 30 -12.72 -8.41 3.63
C TRP A 30 -13.58 -8.59 4.86
N GLU A 31 -13.67 -7.59 5.73
CA GLU A 31 -14.58 -7.60 6.88
C GLU A 31 -16.05 -7.62 6.46
N VAL A 32 -16.41 -6.91 5.38
CA VAL A 32 -17.77 -6.98 4.81
C VAL A 32 -18.02 -8.34 4.14
N GLN A 33 -17.04 -8.92 3.44
CA GLN A 33 -17.16 -10.28 2.89
C GLN A 33 -17.43 -11.30 3.99
N ASP A 34 -16.71 -11.22 5.11
CA ASP A 34 -16.90 -12.09 6.28
C ASP A 34 -18.31 -11.97 6.88
N ILE A 35 -18.82 -10.74 7.00
CA ILE A 35 -20.21 -10.48 7.44
C ILE A 35 -21.22 -11.12 6.48
N ILE A 36 -21.00 -10.97 5.17
CA ILE A 36 -21.88 -11.54 4.14
C ILE A 36 -21.89 -13.07 4.25
N GLU A 37 -20.71 -13.69 4.20
CA GLU A 37 -20.53 -15.14 4.24
C GLU A 37 -21.20 -15.78 5.47
N LYS A 38 -21.02 -15.17 6.66
CA LYS A 38 -21.57 -15.68 7.92
C LYS A 38 -23.08 -15.45 8.10
N ASN A 39 -23.73 -14.67 7.24
CA ASN A 39 -25.14 -14.33 7.37
C ASN A 39 -26.03 -15.10 6.38
N PRO A 40 -26.61 -16.26 6.77
CA PRO A 40 -27.44 -17.05 5.87
C PRO A 40 -28.73 -16.35 5.41
N LYS A 41 -29.18 -15.29 6.12
CA LYS A 41 -30.43 -14.59 5.78
C LYS A 41 -30.31 -13.73 4.53
N ILE A 42 -29.09 -13.33 4.17
CA ILE A 42 -28.81 -12.44 3.02
C ILE A 42 -28.17 -13.18 1.85
N GLN A 43 -27.99 -14.51 1.93
CA GLN A 43 -27.49 -15.37 0.85
C GLN A 43 -28.52 -15.51 -0.27
N LYS A 44 -28.67 -14.46 -1.06
CA LYS A 44 -29.65 -14.29 -2.14
C LYS A 44 -28.99 -13.53 -3.30
N PRO A 45 -29.45 -13.71 -4.54
CA PRO A 45 -28.98 -12.90 -5.66
C PRO A 45 -29.12 -11.40 -5.37
N SER A 46 -28.03 -10.64 -5.56
CA SER A 46 -28.00 -9.21 -5.29
C SER A 46 -26.95 -8.51 -6.15
N ALA A 47 -27.39 -7.53 -6.94
CA ALA A 47 -26.50 -6.66 -7.71
C ALA A 47 -25.50 -5.88 -6.82
N PHE A 48 -25.83 -5.73 -5.53
CA PHE A 48 -24.93 -5.10 -4.56
C PHE A 48 -23.62 -5.90 -4.37
N TYR A 49 -23.67 -7.23 -4.40
CA TYR A 49 -22.46 -8.06 -4.21
C TYR A 49 -21.47 -7.88 -5.36
N GLU A 50 -21.98 -7.85 -6.59
CA GLU A 50 -21.18 -7.58 -7.79
C GLU A 50 -20.64 -6.15 -7.80
N PHE A 51 -21.49 -5.17 -7.44
CA PHE A 51 -21.09 -3.77 -7.33
C PHE A 51 -19.96 -3.59 -6.31
N LEU A 52 -20.08 -4.16 -5.10
CA LEU A 52 -19.09 -4.05 -4.04
C LEU A 52 -17.73 -4.61 -4.49
N GLY A 53 -17.73 -5.81 -5.08
CA GLY A 53 -16.51 -6.41 -5.63
C GLY A 53 -15.89 -5.55 -6.73
N SER A 54 -16.70 -5.07 -7.67
CA SER A 54 -16.22 -4.27 -8.81
C SER A 54 -15.58 -2.95 -8.37
N VAL A 55 -16.21 -2.23 -7.43
CA VAL A 55 -15.69 -0.96 -6.92
C VAL A 55 -14.40 -1.17 -6.12
N TYR A 56 -14.35 -2.19 -5.27
CA TYR A 56 -13.13 -2.51 -4.52
C TYR A 56 -11.97 -2.84 -5.46
N VAL A 57 -12.18 -3.75 -6.42
CA VAL A 57 -11.15 -4.16 -7.39
C VAL A 57 -10.65 -2.96 -8.19
N ALA A 58 -11.55 -2.13 -8.73
CA ALA A 58 -11.16 -0.94 -9.49
C ALA A 58 -10.34 0.04 -8.63
N SER A 59 -10.77 0.32 -7.40
CA SER A 59 -10.07 1.21 -6.47
C SER A 59 -8.67 0.68 -6.11
N ALA A 60 -8.58 -0.59 -5.71
CA ALA A 60 -7.34 -1.24 -5.30
C ALA A 60 -6.31 -1.27 -6.45
N LEU A 61 -6.75 -1.68 -7.65
CA LEU A 61 -5.92 -1.71 -8.84
C LEU A 61 -5.38 -0.33 -9.21
N MET A 62 -6.21 0.71 -9.12
CA MET A 62 -5.78 2.07 -9.42
C MET A 62 -4.76 2.59 -8.39
N GLY A 63 -4.91 2.26 -7.11
CA GLY A 63 -3.92 2.58 -6.09
C GLY A 63 -2.58 1.86 -6.32
N ILE A 64 -2.59 0.56 -6.59
CA ILE A 64 -1.40 -0.22 -6.92
C ILE A 64 -0.69 0.36 -8.16
N ARG A 65 -1.46 0.65 -9.22
CA ARG A 65 -0.93 1.22 -10.46
C ARG A 65 -0.25 2.57 -10.26
N ARG A 66 -0.74 3.42 -9.35
CA ARG A 66 -0.08 4.71 -9.05
C ARG A 66 1.30 4.52 -8.43
N GLN A 67 1.50 3.48 -7.64
CA GLN A 67 2.78 3.25 -6.92
C GLN A 67 3.94 2.78 -7.80
N VAL A 68 3.67 2.45 -9.06
CA VAL A 68 4.66 1.82 -9.97
C VAL A 68 5.08 2.72 -11.12
N LYS A 69 4.46 3.89 -11.26
CA LYS A 69 4.79 4.88 -12.31
C LYS A 69 6.09 5.59 -12.02
N ILE A 70 6.96 5.72 -13.02
CA ILE A 70 8.28 6.38 -12.89
C ILE A 70 8.35 7.73 -13.58
N ASP A 71 7.23 8.20 -14.13
CA ASP A 71 7.16 9.43 -14.90
C ASP A 71 7.53 10.66 -14.05
N LYS A 72 8.09 11.68 -14.70
CA LYS A 72 8.59 12.92 -14.06
C LYS A 72 7.54 13.71 -13.26
N ASP A 73 6.26 13.42 -13.47
CA ASP A 73 5.14 14.08 -12.80
C ASP A 73 4.46 13.15 -11.75
N SER A 74 4.97 11.92 -11.57
CA SER A 74 4.41 10.94 -10.62
C SER A 74 5.05 11.05 -9.24
N ILE A 75 4.25 11.05 -8.17
CA ILE A 75 4.73 10.75 -6.82
C ILE A 75 4.36 9.30 -6.54
N SER A 76 5.35 8.41 -6.53
CA SER A 76 5.15 6.97 -6.42
C SER A 76 6.31 6.31 -5.68
N PHE A 77 6.06 5.13 -5.14
CA PHE A 77 7.11 4.30 -4.55
C PHE A 77 8.22 4.00 -5.57
N ALA A 78 7.87 3.55 -6.78
CA ALA A 78 8.87 3.19 -7.80
C ALA A 78 9.77 4.36 -8.19
N ARG A 79 9.22 5.57 -8.31
CA ARG A 79 10.02 6.76 -8.61
C ARG A 79 10.92 7.14 -7.44
N LEU A 80 10.40 7.10 -6.21
CA LEU A 80 11.19 7.37 -5.01
C LEU A 80 12.41 6.43 -4.95
N LEU A 81 12.20 5.12 -5.14
CA LEU A 81 13.29 4.14 -5.16
C LEU A 81 14.30 4.42 -6.28
N LYS A 82 13.82 4.75 -7.48
CA LYS A 82 14.69 5.09 -8.61
C LYS A 82 15.58 6.29 -8.30
N GLU A 83 15.02 7.35 -7.72
CA GLU A 83 15.79 8.55 -7.38
C GLU A 83 16.79 8.30 -6.23
N ILE A 84 16.47 7.41 -5.28
CA ILE A 84 17.41 6.96 -4.24
C ILE A 84 18.55 6.16 -4.87
N CYS A 85 18.28 5.24 -5.80
CA CYS A 85 19.31 4.51 -6.54
C CYS A 85 20.26 5.45 -7.30
N ASP A 86 19.72 6.52 -7.88
CA ASP A 86 20.47 7.47 -8.70
C ASP A 86 21.30 8.45 -7.86
N THR A 87 21.00 8.61 -6.59
CA THR A 87 21.73 9.53 -5.69
C THR A 87 21.72 9.01 -4.25
N PRO A 88 22.39 7.86 -4.01
CA PRO A 88 22.33 7.16 -2.72
C PRO A 88 22.98 7.94 -1.57
N GLU A 89 23.90 8.87 -1.87
CA GLU A 89 24.70 9.62 -0.89
C GLU A 89 23.86 10.55 0.00
N VAL A 90 22.62 10.88 -0.44
CA VAL A 90 21.65 11.62 0.38
C VAL A 90 21.30 10.83 1.65
N PHE A 91 21.23 9.50 1.55
CA PHE A 91 21.01 8.61 2.68
C PHE A 91 22.34 8.10 3.24
N SER A 92 23.10 9.00 3.87
CA SER A 92 24.35 8.62 4.55
C SER A 92 24.11 7.95 5.90
N ARG A 93 25.05 7.09 6.30
CA ARG A 93 25.13 6.47 7.63
C ARG A 93 25.17 7.53 8.72
N THR A 94 25.99 8.57 8.53
CA THR A 94 26.12 9.68 9.48
C THR A 94 24.78 10.36 9.75
N ARG A 95 24.00 10.66 8.69
CA ARG A 95 22.67 11.25 8.82
C ARG A 95 21.72 10.32 9.58
N PHE A 96 21.69 9.04 9.20
CA PHE A 96 20.79 8.06 9.82
C PHE A 96 21.10 7.84 11.31
N VAL A 97 22.37 7.64 11.65
CA VAL A 97 22.79 7.42 13.04
C VAL A 97 22.50 8.64 13.92
N ALA A 98 22.58 9.85 13.35
CA ALA A 98 22.21 11.06 14.07
C ALA A 98 20.73 11.11 14.50
N LEU A 99 19.82 10.41 13.79
CA LEU A 99 18.39 10.32 14.17
C LEU A 99 18.17 9.58 15.49
N TYR A 100 19.11 8.71 15.86
CA TYR A 100 19.04 7.91 17.08
C TYR A 100 19.70 8.58 18.30
N LYS A 101 20.44 9.67 18.09
CA LYS A 101 21.26 10.30 19.12
C LYS A 101 20.41 10.77 20.30
N GLY A 102 20.75 10.32 21.51
CA GLY A 102 20.03 10.65 22.73
C GLY A 102 18.74 9.85 22.95
N SER A 103 18.41 8.90 22.07
CA SER A 103 17.32 7.95 22.28
C SER A 103 17.79 6.73 23.07
N THR A 104 16.85 6.02 23.71
CA THR A 104 17.12 4.71 24.33
C THR A 104 17.53 3.63 23.32
N ALA A 105 17.24 3.87 22.03
CA ALA A 105 17.54 2.98 20.91
C ALA A 105 18.88 3.28 20.23
N GLU A 106 19.73 4.18 20.78
CA GLU A 106 20.96 4.63 20.10
C GLU A 106 21.89 3.49 19.65
N HIS A 107 21.98 2.44 20.45
CA HIS A 107 22.73 1.23 20.16
C HIS A 107 22.26 0.45 18.91
N LEU A 108 21.02 0.67 18.45
CA LEU A 108 20.45 0.00 17.27
C LEU A 108 20.81 0.72 15.96
N ALA A 109 21.28 1.97 16.02
CA ALA A 109 21.42 2.83 14.85
C ALA A 109 22.27 2.21 13.72
N ASN A 110 23.46 1.70 14.04
CA ASN A 110 24.32 1.06 13.04
C ASN A 110 23.73 -0.25 12.54
N ARG A 111 23.15 -1.07 13.44
CA ARG A 111 22.50 -2.33 13.07
C ARG A 111 21.37 -2.11 12.07
N ASP A 112 20.53 -1.11 12.32
CA ASP A 112 19.40 -0.81 11.45
C ASP A 112 19.85 -0.20 10.12
N PHE A 113 20.91 0.63 10.11
CA PHE A 113 21.47 1.13 8.85
C PHE A 113 22.14 0.03 8.02
N ASN A 114 22.73 -1.00 8.66
CA ASN A 114 23.36 -2.12 7.95
C ASN A 114 22.39 -2.86 7.02
N LYS A 115 21.07 -2.81 7.30
CA LYS A 115 20.02 -3.36 6.43
C LYS A 115 19.98 -2.69 5.06
N PHE A 116 20.51 -1.47 4.93
CA PHE A 116 20.49 -0.68 3.70
C PHE A 116 21.86 -0.50 3.04
N ALA A 117 22.96 -0.74 3.77
CA ALA A 117 24.31 -0.39 3.33
C ALA A 117 25.37 -1.46 3.60
N GLY A 118 25.00 -2.59 4.23
CA GLY A 118 25.96 -3.53 4.80
C GLY A 118 26.72 -2.93 6.00
N GLU A 119 27.69 -3.67 6.54
CA GLU A 119 28.40 -3.26 7.76
C GLU A 119 29.30 -2.03 7.56
N THR A 120 29.87 -1.88 6.37
CA THR A 120 30.91 -0.88 6.07
C THR A 120 30.43 0.27 5.17
N GLY A 121 29.22 0.19 4.60
CA GLY A 121 28.71 1.20 3.68
C GLY A 121 28.48 2.55 4.37
N SER A 122 28.96 3.63 3.74
CA SER A 122 28.83 5.02 4.23
C SER A 122 27.51 5.68 3.83
N HIS A 123 26.82 5.12 2.84
CA HIS A 123 25.49 5.47 2.39
C HIS A 123 24.75 4.20 1.94
N VAL A 124 23.46 4.31 1.63
CA VAL A 124 22.67 3.16 1.15
C VAL A 124 23.30 2.53 -0.08
N ASP A 125 23.27 1.20 -0.16
CA ASP A 125 23.71 0.45 -1.33
C ASP A 125 22.64 0.55 -2.42
N PRO A 126 22.91 1.23 -3.56
CA PRO A 126 21.93 1.38 -4.63
C PRO A 126 21.48 0.03 -5.22
N ASN A 127 22.26 -1.05 -5.07
CA ASN A 127 21.83 -2.37 -5.53
C ASN A 127 20.69 -2.94 -4.68
N LEU A 128 20.70 -2.74 -3.36
CA LEU A 128 19.61 -3.19 -2.49
C LEU A 128 18.31 -2.45 -2.82
N ILE A 129 18.39 -1.14 -3.06
CA ILE A 129 17.25 -0.31 -3.44
C ILE A 129 16.73 -0.70 -4.84
N ARG A 130 17.64 -1.00 -5.77
CA ARG A 130 17.29 -1.49 -7.12
C ARG A 130 16.58 -2.84 -7.08
N LEU A 131 17.01 -3.75 -6.20
CA LEU A 131 16.33 -5.05 -6.03
C LEU A 131 14.90 -4.86 -5.54
N ASP A 132 14.66 -3.98 -4.56
CA ASP A 132 13.30 -3.65 -4.11
C ASP A 132 12.45 -3.07 -5.25
N LEU A 133 13.01 -2.16 -6.06
CA LEU A 133 12.32 -1.57 -7.21
C LEU A 133 11.92 -2.61 -8.26
N GLU A 134 12.82 -3.53 -8.59
CA GLU A 134 12.53 -4.57 -9.57
C GLU A 134 11.56 -5.62 -9.02
N GLU A 135 11.63 -5.95 -7.73
CA GLU A 135 10.63 -6.80 -7.06
C GLU A 135 9.25 -6.14 -7.06
N LEU A 136 9.17 -4.83 -6.78
CA LEU A 136 7.93 -4.05 -6.86
C LEU A 136 7.29 -4.17 -8.24
N LYS A 137 8.05 -3.83 -9.29
CA LYS A 137 7.58 -3.93 -10.68
C LYS A 137 7.19 -5.35 -11.07
N ALA A 138 7.90 -6.36 -10.57
CA ALA A 138 7.60 -7.76 -10.87
C ALA A 138 6.26 -8.18 -10.25
N LYS A 139 6.05 -7.91 -8.96
CA LYS A 139 4.83 -8.32 -8.22
C LYS A 139 3.57 -7.64 -8.76
N VAL A 140 3.65 -6.35 -9.05
CA VAL A 140 2.49 -5.56 -9.51
C VAL A 140 2.15 -5.73 -10.99
N ARG A 141 3.02 -6.38 -11.79
CA ARG A 141 2.89 -6.41 -13.26
C ARG A 141 1.53 -6.92 -13.73
N GLY A 142 1.01 -7.97 -13.10
CA GLY A 142 -0.29 -8.54 -13.44
C GLY A 142 -1.43 -7.55 -13.17
N CYS A 143 -1.44 -6.97 -11.98
CA CYS A 143 -2.41 -5.96 -11.56
C CYS A 143 -2.34 -4.69 -12.41
N GLU A 144 -1.14 -4.19 -12.70
CA GLU A 144 -0.94 -3.01 -13.56
C GLU A 144 -1.48 -3.25 -14.97
N LYS A 145 -1.13 -4.39 -15.58
CA LYS A 145 -1.62 -4.75 -16.91
C LYS A 145 -3.14 -4.85 -16.95
N TYR A 146 -3.74 -5.48 -15.95
CA TYR A 146 -5.20 -5.58 -15.86
C TYR A 146 -5.84 -4.20 -15.69
N ALA A 147 -5.28 -3.36 -14.81
CA ALA A 147 -5.75 -2.00 -14.60
C ALA A 147 -5.72 -1.18 -15.90
N ASP A 148 -4.62 -1.26 -16.66
CA ASP A 148 -4.50 -0.58 -17.95
C ASP A 148 -5.54 -1.07 -18.97
N GLN A 149 -5.70 -2.40 -19.11
CA GLN A 149 -6.51 -2.99 -20.20
C GLN A 149 -8.01 -3.11 -19.91
N ARG A 150 -8.42 -3.10 -18.64
CA ARG A 150 -9.83 -3.38 -18.24
C ARG A 150 -10.47 -2.32 -17.36
N VAL A 151 -9.68 -1.59 -16.57
CA VAL A 151 -10.21 -0.57 -15.66
C VAL A 151 -10.09 0.81 -16.28
N ALA A 152 -8.89 1.18 -16.73
CA ALA A 152 -8.62 2.47 -17.36
C ALA A 152 -9.05 2.50 -18.83
N HIS A 153 -8.84 1.39 -19.55
CA HIS A 153 -9.32 1.20 -20.91
C HIS A 153 -10.24 -0.01 -20.99
N PHE A 154 -11.14 -0.03 -21.98
CA PHE A 154 -11.93 -1.23 -22.30
C PHE A 154 -11.35 -1.88 -23.55
N ASP A 155 -10.23 -2.57 -23.36
CA ASP A 155 -9.46 -3.09 -24.48
C ASP A 155 -10.16 -4.29 -25.15
N LYS A 156 -10.07 -4.37 -26.49
CA LYS A 156 -10.79 -5.39 -27.28
C LYS A 156 -10.18 -6.78 -27.14
N GLN A 157 -8.91 -6.87 -26.74
CA GLN A 157 -8.19 -8.14 -26.64
C GLN A 157 -8.56 -8.90 -25.37
N VAL A 158 -8.89 -10.18 -25.50
CA VAL A 158 -9.13 -11.07 -24.35
C VAL A 158 -7.82 -11.23 -23.56
N MET A 159 -7.87 -11.00 -22.25
CA MET A 159 -6.73 -11.30 -21.37
C MET A 159 -6.78 -12.77 -20.96
N SER A 160 -5.66 -13.47 -21.15
CA SER A 160 -5.53 -14.87 -20.74
C SER A 160 -5.41 -15.05 -19.23
N ASN A 161 -4.80 -14.08 -18.54
CA ASN A 161 -4.54 -14.14 -17.09
C ASN A 161 -5.18 -12.92 -16.41
N ILE A 162 -6.25 -13.17 -15.66
CA ILE A 162 -6.95 -12.16 -14.85
C ILE A 162 -6.41 -12.27 -13.42
N PRO A 163 -5.91 -11.18 -12.80
CA PRO A 163 -5.51 -11.20 -11.40
C PRO A 163 -6.66 -11.59 -10.48
N THR A 164 -6.33 -12.38 -9.47
CA THR A 164 -7.23 -12.80 -8.40
C THR A 164 -7.23 -11.79 -7.25
N PHE A 165 -8.17 -11.91 -6.32
CA PHE A 165 -8.13 -11.13 -5.07
C PHE A 165 -6.82 -11.36 -4.28
N SER A 166 -6.29 -12.59 -4.30
CA SER A 166 -4.99 -12.90 -3.67
C SER A 166 -3.85 -12.12 -4.32
N ASP A 167 -3.84 -11.99 -5.65
CA ASP A 167 -2.82 -11.21 -6.36
C ASP A 167 -2.89 -9.71 -5.97
N LEU A 168 -4.10 -9.20 -5.74
CA LEU A 168 -4.30 -7.83 -5.25
C LEU A 168 -3.77 -7.67 -3.82
N ASP A 169 -4.11 -8.60 -2.93
CA ASP A 169 -3.69 -8.58 -1.52
C ASP A 169 -2.16 -8.70 -1.41
N ASP A 170 -1.54 -9.61 -2.18
CA ASP A 170 -0.07 -9.78 -2.23
C ASP A 170 0.65 -8.51 -2.70
N CYS A 171 0.04 -7.74 -3.61
CA CYS A 171 0.57 -6.45 -4.04
C CYS A 171 0.50 -5.42 -2.91
N ILE A 172 -0.62 -5.38 -2.17
CA ILE A 172 -0.81 -4.44 -1.06
C ILE A 172 0.15 -4.80 0.08
N ASP A 173 0.28 -6.07 0.45
CA ASP A 173 1.23 -6.53 1.48
C ASP A 173 2.67 -6.15 1.13
N PHE A 174 3.04 -6.27 -0.15
CA PHE A 174 4.37 -5.88 -0.57
C PHE A 174 4.60 -4.37 -0.48
N LEU A 175 3.59 -3.55 -0.82
CA LEU A 175 3.65 -2.09 -0.65
C LEU A 175 3.75 -1.70 0.83
N GLU A 176 2.99 -2.35 1.71
CA GLU A 176 3.06 -2.14 3.16
C GLU A 176 4.46 -2.49 3.71
N LYS A 177 5.02 -3.64 3.31
CA LYS A 177 6.39 -4.06 3.68
C LYS A 177 7.46 -3.08 3.19
N LEU A 178 7.32 -2.56 1.97
CA LEU A 178 8.21 -1.52 1.47
C LEU A 178 8.05 -0.25 2.32
N MET A 179 6.83 0.18 2.60
CA MET A 179 6.59 1.37 3.42
C MET A 179 7.25 1.24 4.80
N GLU A 180 7.10 0.11 5.50
CA GLU A 180 7.78 -0.14 6.78
C GLU A 180 9.31 -0.01 6.65
N LYS A 181 9.89 -0.64 5.61
CA LYS A 181 11.33 -0.60 5.34
C LYS A 181 11.82 0.83 5.11
N TYR A 182 11.13 1.60 4.27
CA TYR A 182 11.58 2.95 3.93
C TYR A 182 11.20 3.98 5.01
N TYR A 183 10.15 3.75 5.79
CA TYR A 183 9.87 4.53 6.99
C TYR A 183 11.02 4.46 7.99
N LEU A 184 11.56 3.26 8.22
CA LEU A 184 12.77 3.08 9.04
C LEU A 184 13.94 3.92 8.48
N LEU A 185 14.23 3.83 7.18
CA LEU A 185 15.34 4.55 6.54
C LEU A 185 15.23 6.08 6.68
N PHE A 186 14.02 6.61 6.60
CA PHE A 186 13.78 8.05 6.66
C PHE A 186 13.76 8.57 8.09
N ARG A 187 13.13 7.83 9.01
CA ARG A 187 12.70 8.37 10.31
C ARG A 187 13.30 7.66 11.52
N ALA A 188 14.12 6.63 11.31
CA ALA A 188 14.61 5.78 12.40
C ALA A 188 13.48 5.21 13.28
N GLY A 189 12.28 5.05 12.70
CA GLY A 189 11.08 4.62 13.41
C GLY A 189 10.56 3.28 12.89
N THR A 190 9.72 2.64 13.68
CA THR A 190 8.99 1.43 13.31
C THR A 190 7.52 1.75 13.13
N LEU A 191 6.92 1.24 12.06
CA LEU A 191 5.47 1.20 11.90
C LEU A 191 5.00 -0.15 12.42
N GLU A 192 4.17 -0.16 13.46
CA GLU A 192 3.57 -1.39 13.99
C GLU A 192 2.49 -1.94 13.05
N SER A 193 1.76 -1.05 12.38
CA SER A 193 0.80 -1.37 11.33
C SER A 193 0.60 -0.18 10.41
N ILE A 194 0.38 -0.45 9.13
CA ILE A 194 -0.11 0.54 8.16
C ILE A 194 -1.61 0.77 8.34
N LEU A 195 -2.35 -0.26 8.76
CA LEU A 195 -3.78 -0.16 9.04
C LEU A 195 -3.97 0.60 10.36
N PRO A 196 -4.66 1.75 10.36
CA PRO A 196 -4.96 2.45 11.60
C PRO A 196 -5.95 1.67 12.46
N VAL A 197 -5.80 1.82 13.77
CA VAL A 197 -6.81 1.33 14.71
C VAL A 197 -8.06 2.22 14.62
N TYR A 198 -9.18 1.61 14.27
CA TYR A 198 -10.48 2.30 14.25
C TYR A 198 -10.83 2.84 15.64
N GLN A 199 -11.17 4.12 15.71
CA GLN A 199 -11.55 4.79 16.96
C GLN A 199 -13.03 4.61 17.31
N TYR A 200 -13.78 3.90 16.47
CA TYR A 200 -15.20 3.61 16.62
C TYR A 200 -15.52 2.24 16.02
N ASP A 201 -16.63 1.64 16.45
CA ASP A 201 -17.14 0.41 15.85
C ASP A 201 -17.80 0.71 14.50
N TRP A 202 -16.98 0.76 13.44
CA TRP A 202 -17.45 1.03 12.09
C TRP A 202 -18.44 -0.04 11.58
N LYS A 203 -18.45 -1.24 12.17
CA LYS A 203 -19.36 -2.33 11.81
C LYS A 203 -20.73 -2.21 12.46
N ALA A 204 -20.93 -1.26 13.39
CA ALA A 204 -22.20 -1.08 14.09
C ALA A 204 -23.39 -0.92 13.14
N ILE A 205 -23.18 -0.30 11.97
CA ILE A 205 -24.22 -0.13 10.95
C ILE A 205 -24.80 -1.45 10.44
N PHE A 206 -24.03 -2.54 10.41
CA PHE A 206 -24.50 -3.82 9.86
C PHE A 206 -25.41 -4.60 10.82
N ARG A 207 -25.55 -4.14 12.05
CA ARG A 207 -26.47 -4.74 13.04
C ARG A 207 -27.89 -4.20 12.91
N GLU A 208 -28.06 -3.12 12.14
CA GLU A 208 -29.35 -2.46 11.94
C GLU A 208 -29.97 -2.85 10.60
N PRO A 209 -31.30 -3.00 10.53
CA PRO A 209 -32.00 -3.15 9.26
C PRO A 209 -31.99 -1.81 8.50
N TRP A 210 -31.28 -1.75 7.37
CA TRP A 210 -31.23 -0.53 6.54
C TRP A 210 -32.53 -0.23 5.81
N LEU A 211 -33.37 -1.25 5.65
CA LEU A 211 -34.75 -1.13 5.19
C LEU A 211 -35.67 -1.63 6.32
N PRO A 212 -36.50 -0.77 6.93
CA PRO A 212 -37.51 -1.23 7.87
C PRO A 212 -38.50 -2.14 7.15
N GLN A 213 -39.02 -3.17 7.86
CA GLN A 213 -40.06 -4.02 7.29
C GLN A 213 -41.28 -3.15 6.94
N TYR A 214 -41.67 -3.15 5.67
CA TYR A 214 -42.95 -2.56 5.26
C TYR A 214 -44.08 -3.31 5.95
N LYS A 215 -44.83 -2.62 6.81
CA LYS A 215 -46.17 -3.10 7.20
C LYS A 215 -47.07 -2.93 5.98
N ASN A 216 -47.33 -4.02 5.26
CA ASN A 216 -48.42 -4.04 4.28
C ASN A 216 -49.74 -3.81 5.02
N HIS A 217 -50.29 -2.59 4.94
CA HIS A 217 -51.62 -2.25 5.45
C HIS A 217 -52.73 -2.55 4.43
N PHE A 218 -52.69 -3.74 3.84
CA PHE A 218 -53.81 -4.23 3.03
C PHE A 218 -54.03 -5.71 3.34
N THR A 219 -54.83 -5.93 4.39
CA THR A 219 -55.75 -7.07 4.54
C THR A 219 -57.09 -6.71 3.95
#